data_AF-A0A4W4E4D7-F1
#
_entry.id   AF-A0A4W4E4D7-F1
#
_cell.length_a   1.000
_cell.length_b   1.000
_cell.length_c   1.000
_cell.angle_alpha   90.00
_cell.angle_beta   90.00
_cell.angle_gamma   90.00
#
_symmetry.space_group_name_H-M   'P 1'
#
loop_
_entity.id
_entity.type
_entity.pdbx_description
1 polymer ?
#
loop_
_entity_poly.entity_id
_entity_poly.type
_entity_poly.pdbx_seq_one_letter_code
_entity_poly.pdbx_strand_id
1 'polypeptide(L)' 'MKPHCVLVLVLLVVLALHSKWNEAASFPWSCAALKGVCRQGACLPSELYFGPLGCGKEFLCCVSYFL' A
#
# COMPACT_ATOMS: atom_id res chain seq x y z
N MET A 1 17.47 23.51 -20.58
CA MET A 1 16.92 22.37 -19.80
C MET A 1 16.57 21.26 -20.77
N LYS A 2 17.06 20.04 -20.57
CA LYS A 2 16.81 18.93 -21.51
C LYS A 2 15.32 18.55 -21.48
N PRO A 3 14.65 18.34 -22.63
CA PRO A 3 13.21 18.08 -22.70
C PRO A 3 12.79 16.86 -21.88
N HIS A 4 13.70 15.89 -21.72
CA HIS A 4 13.53 14.72 -20.85
C HIS A 4 13.30 15.11 -19.38
N CYS A 5 13.96 16.15 -18.87
CA CYS A 5 13.79 16.61 -17.50
C CYS A 5 12.40 17.22 -17.29
N VAL A 6 11.87 17.93 -18.29
CA VAL A 6 10.52 18.53 -18.23
C VAL A 6 9.46 17.43 -18.26
N LEU A 7 9.63 16.41 -19.11
CA LEU A 7 8.72 15.27 -19.19
C LEU A 7 8.68 14.48 -17.86
N VAL A 8 9.84 14.23 -17.25
CA VAL A 8 9.94 13.57 -15.94
C VAL A 8 9.26 14.41 -14.85
N LEU A 9 9.45 15.73 -14.88
CA LEU A 9 8.82 16.63 -13.92
C LEU A 9 7.29 16.61 -14.05
N VAL A 10 6.77 16.64 -15.27
CA VAL A 10 5.33 16.55 -15.54
C VAL A 10 4.77 15.21 -15.08
N LEU A 11 5.47 14.11 -15.34
CA LEU A 11 5.06 12.78 -14.90
C LEU A 11 4.97 12.69 -13.37
N LEU A 12 5.98 13.22 -12.66
CA LEU A 12 6.01 13.26 -11.19
C LEU A 12 4.87 14.10 -10.61
N VAL A 13 4.54 15.24 -11.24
CA VAL A 13 3.44 16.11 -10.81
C VAL A 13 2.08 15.41 -11.02
N VAL A 14 1.89 14.72 -12.14
CA VAL A 14 0.68 13.94 -12.41
C VAL A 14 0.53 12.80 -11.38
N LEU A 15 1.61 12.09 -11.07
CA LEU A 15 1.64 11.06 -10.02
C LEU A 15 1.28 11.64 -8.65
N ALA A 16 1.84 12.80 -8.29
CA ALA A 16 1.58 13.47 -7.01
C ALA A 16 0.14 14.01 -6.88
N LEU A 17 -0.44 14.49 -7.99
CA LEU A 17 -1.84 14.92 -8.02
C LEU A 17 -2.78 13.72 -7.91
N HIS A 18 -2.46 12.62 -8.57
CA HIS A 18 -3.24 11.39 -8.50
C HIS A 18 -3.20 10.76 -7.11
N SER A 19 -2.05 10.81 -6.41
CA SER A 19 -1.94 10.32 -5.03
C SER A 19 -2.65 11.21 -4.01
N LYS A 20 -2.86 12.50 -4.30
CA LYS A 20 -3.64 13.40 -3.44
C LYS A 20 -5.14 13.30 -3.68
N TRP A 21 -5.57 13.07 -4.92
CA TRP A 21 -6.98 12.87 -5.25
C TRP A 21 -7.49 11.51 -4.80
N ASN A 22 -6.64 10.51 -4.92
CA ASN A 22 -6.88 9.19 -4.38
C ASN A 22 -6.18 9.10 -3.02
N GLU A 23 -6.88 9.48 -1.94
CA GLU A 23 -6.56 9.00 -0.58
C GLU A 23 -6.60 7.43 -0.53
N ALA A 24 -6.98 6.78 -1.64
CA ALA A 24 -6.91 5.34 -1.92
C ALA A 24 -5.71 4.90 -2.80
N ALA A 25 -4.83 5.81 -3.22
CA ALA A 25 -3.49 5.48 -3.70
C ALA A 25 -2.53 5.35 -2.50
N SER A 26 -3.02 4.77 -1.40
CA SER A 26 -2.14 3.92 -0.60
C SER A 26 -1.45 2.99 -1.60
N PHE A 27 -0.12 2.95 -1.54
CA PHE A 27 0.72 2.00 -2.26
C PHE A 27 -0.01 0.67 -2.51
N PRO A 28 0.23 -0.03 -3.63
CA PRO A 28 -0.50 -1.26 -3.99
C PRO A 28 -0.37 -2.42 -2.98
N TRP A 29 0.22 -2.16 -1.82
CA TRP A 29 0.53 -3.08 -0.74
C TRP A 29 -0.36 -2.79 0.49
N SER A 30 -1.54 -2.19 0.31
CA SER A 30 -2.52 -2.12 1.41
C SER A 30 -2.98 -3.53 1.76
N CYS A 31 -3.39 -3.78 3.01
CA CYS A 31 -3.83 -5.11 3.42
C CYS A 31 -4.95 -5.67 2.53
N ALA A 32 -5.87 -4.80 2.11
CA ALA A 32 -6.93 -5.14 1.17
C ALA A 32 -6.41 -5.58 -0.21
N ALA A 33 -5.34 -4.93 -0.71
CA ALA A 33 -4.72 -5.31 -1.99
C ALA A 33 -4.06 -6.69 -1.95
N LEU A 34 -3.55 -7.09 -0.76
CA LEU A 34 -2.95 -8.40 -0.53
C LEU A 34 -3.97 -9.49 -0.16
N LYS A 35 -5.29 -9.21 -0.26
CA LYS A 35 -6.36 -10.06 0.29
C LYS A 35 -6.12 -10.45 1.76
N GLY A 36 -5.42 -9.59 2.49
CA GLY A 36 -5.10 -9.79 3.89
C GLY A 36 -6.24 -9.32 4.80
N VAL A 37 -6.20 -9.81 6.04
CA VAL A 37 -7.09 -9.44 7.14
C VAL A 37 -6.31 -8.68 8.20
N CYS A 38 -6.90 -7.59 8.70
CA CYS A 38 -6.34 -6.84 9.83
C CYS A 38 -6.63 -7.61 11.12
N ARG A 39 -5.58 -8.06 11.81
CA ARG A 39 -5.69 -8.69 13.13
C ARG A 39 -4.95 -7.87 14.19
N GLN A 40 -5.50 -7.87 15.40
CA GLN A 40 -4.88 -7.20 16.54
C GLN A 40 -3.85 -8.12 17.17
N GLY A 41 -2.61 -7.64 17.36
CA GLY A 41 -1.55 -8.35 18.08
C GLY A 41 -0.68 -9.29 17.23
N ALA A 42 -1.23 -10.36 16.66
CA ALA A 42 -0.45 -11.34 15.89
C ALA A 42 -1.27 -12.04 14.79
N CYS A 43 -0.58 -12.50 13.74
CA CYS A 43 -1.17 -13.31 12.68
C CYS A 43 -1.28 -14.78 13.10
N LEU A 44 -2.22 -15.53 12.50
CA LEU A 44 -2.28 -16.99 12.70
C LEU A 44 -1.00 -17.64 12.14
N PRO A 45 -0.63 -18.84 12.63
CA PRO A 45 0.55 -19.57 12.11
C PRO A 45 0.42 -19.95 10.62
N SER A 46 -0.79 -19.96 10.08
CA SER A 46 -1.08 -20.16 8.64
C SER A 46 -1.13 -18.86 7.83
N GLU A 47 -0.89 -17.71 8.46
CA GLU A 47 -0.91 -16.38 7.86
C GLU A 47 0.48 -15.74 7.91
N LEU A 48 0.82 -14.97 6.87
CA LEU A 48 2.05 -14.19 6.78
C LEU A 48 1.81 -12.77 7.28
N TYR A 49 2.75 -12.28 8.09
CA TYR A 49 2.75 -10.91 8.60
C TYR A 49 3.36 -9.95 7.57
N PHE A 50 2.61 -8.92 7.18
CA PHE A 50 3.02 -7.90 6.21
C PHE A 50 3.19 -6.48 6.81
N GLY A 51 3.05 -6.32 8.14
CA GLY A 51 3.13 -5.00 8.79
C GLY A 51 1.78 -4.30 8.96
N PRO A 52 1.73 -3.09 9.53
CA PRO A 52 0.50 -2.32 9.75
C PRO A 52 -0.03 -1.65 8.46
N LEU A 53 0.13 -2.32 7.31
CA LEU A 53 -0.14 -1.77 5.98
C LEU A 53 -1.65 -1.57 5.77
N GLY A 54 -2.16 -0.35 5.99
CA GLY A 54 -3.57 -0.01 5.80
C GLY A 54 -4.51 -0.55 6.89
N CYS A 55 -3.97 -1.08 7.99
CA CYS A 55 -4.73 -1.44 9.18
C CYS A 55 -4.61 -0.33 10.24
N GLY A 56 -5.61 -0.21 11.12
CA GLY A 56 -5.59 0.78 12.21
C GLY A 56 -4.39 0.63 13.15
N LYS A 57 -4.15 1.63 14.01
CA LYS A 57 -3.13 1.55 15.07
C LYS A 57 -3.32 0.23 15.85
N GLU A 58 -2.23 -0.51 16.09
CA GLU A 58 -2.19 -1.82 16.77
C GLU A 58 -2.72 -3.02 15.96
N PHE A 59 -3.15 -2.81 14.72
CA PHE A 59 -3.53 -3.89 13.82
C PHE A 59 -2.43 -4.17 12.80
N LEU A 60 -2.22 -5.46 12.56
CA LEU A 60 -1.25 -5.99 11.62
C LEU A 60 -2.00 -6.60 10.44
N CYS A 61 -1.44 -6.45 9.24
CA CYS A 61 -1.94 -7.12 8.07
C CYS A 61 -1.44 -8.56 8.03
N CYS A 62 -2.38 -9.50 8.01
CA CYS A 62 -2.13 -10.93 7.96
C CYS A 62 -2.70 -11.52 6.67
N VAL A 63 -1.86 -12.17 5.86
CA VAL A 63 -2.27 -12.74 4.56
C VAL A 63 -2.22 -14.26 4.64
N SER A 64 -3.32 -14.93 4.34
CA SER A 64 -3.33 -16.41 4.31
C SER A 64 -2.43 -16.93 3.19
N TYR A 65 -1.50 -17.83 3.53
CA TYR A 65 -0.60 -18.46 2.55
C TYR A 65 -1.21 -19.70 1.88
N PHE A 66 -2.41 -20.13 2.29
CA PHE A 66 -3.10 -21.27 1.69
C PHE A 66 -3.81 -20.86 0.39
N LEU A 67 -3.18 -21.21 -0.73
CA LEU A 67 -3.75 -21.37 -2.07
C LEU A 67 -4.11 -22.84 -2.30
#